data_AF-A0A8J4SJ71-F1
#
_entry.id   AF-A0A8J4SJ71-F1
#
_cell.length_a   1.000
_cell.length_b   1.000
_cell.length_c   1.000
_cell.angle_alpha   90.00
_cell.angle_beta   90.00
_cell.angle_gamma   90.00
#
_symmetry.space_group_name_H-M   'P 1'
#
loop_
_entity.id
_entity.type
_entity.pdbx_description
1 polymer ?
#
loop_
_entity_poly.entity_id
_entity_poly.type
_entity_poly.pdbx_seq_one_letter_code
_entity_poly.pdbx_strand_id
1 'polypeptide(L)' 'CLANADESIADAFLNEQELTETQLKTGLRRAVLSRQFVPVLVGSALRNRGVQPVLDAVVDYLPNPGDVEYYALDESSE' A
#
# COMPACT_ATOMS: atom_id res chain seq x y z
N CYS A 1 -6.08 1.98 -12.62
CA CYS A 1 -5.40 0.66 -12.56
C CYS A 1 -4.03 0.86 -11.89
N LEU A 2 -3.42 -0.18 -11.31
CA LEU A 2 -2.13 -0.06 -10.60
C LEU A 2 -1.00 0.46 -11.50
N ALA A 3 -1.00 0.09 -12.78
CA ALA A 3 -0.04 0.58 -13.77
C ALA A 3 -0.02 2.12 -13.92
N ASN A 4 -1.09 2.83 -13.58
CA ASN A 4 -1.08 4.30 -13.63
C ASN A 4 -0.40 4.93 -12.42
N ALA A 5 -0.19 4.16 -11.34
CA ALA A 5 0.32 4.63 -10.06
C ALA A 5 1.70 4.06 -9.69
N ASP A 6 2.18 3.05 -10.44
CA ASP A 6 3.50 2.44 -10.23
C ASP A 6 4.18 2.15 -11.58
N GLU A 7 5.32 2.82 -11.81
CA GLU A 7 6.08 2.78 -13.06
C GLU A 7 6.63 1.38 -13.37
N SER A 8 7.09 0.65 -12.36
CA SER A 8 7.59 -0.73 -12.52
C SER A 8 6.49 -1.68 -12.98
N ILE A 9 5.25 -1.51 -12.49
CA ILE A 9 4.10 -2.28 -12.95
C ILE A 9 3.68 -1.85 -14.36
N ALA A 10 3.75 -0.55 -14.67
CA ALA A 10 3.45 -0.01 -16.00
C ALA A 10 4.37 -0.61 -17.07
N ASP A 11 5.67 -0.59 -16.82
CA ASP A 11 6.67 -1.10 -17.76
C ASP A 11 6.53 -2.60 -17.98
N ALA A 12 6.34 -3.38 -16.92
CA ALA A 12 6.12 -4.82 -17.04
C ALA A 12 4.86 -5.12 -17.87
N PHE A 13 3.78 -4.37 -17.64
CA PHE A 13 2.53 -4.51 -18.40
C PHE A 13 2.70 -4.14 -19.88
N LEU A 14 3.38 -3.04 -20.19
CA LEU A 14 3.62 -2.58 -21.57
C LEU A 14 4.51 -3.52 -22.37
N ASN A 15 5.43 -4.21 -21.69
CA ASN A 15 6.36 -5.18 -22.29
C ASN A 15 5.84 -6.62 -22.27
N GLU A 16 4.56 -6.83 -21.96
CA GLU A 16 3.92 -8.15 -21.88
C GLU A 16 4.66 -9.14 -20.96
N GLN A 17 5.29 -8.63 -19.90
CA GLN A 17 5.99 -9.44 -18.91
C GLN A 17 5.02 -10.01 -17.89
N GLU A 18 5.20 -11.29 -17.55
CA GLU A 18 4.42 -11.89 -16.46
C GLU A 18 4.79 -11.27 -15.11
N LEU A 19 3.77 -10.81 -14.39
CA LEU A 19 3.90 -10.26 -13.05
C LEU A 19 3.61 -11.33 -12.02
N THR A 20 4.55 -11.54 -11.10
CA THR A 20 4.36 -12.39 -9.93
C THR A 20 3.49 -11.70 -8.88
N GLU A 21 2.86 -12.49 -8.00
CA GLU A 21 2.08 -11.95 -6.87
C GLU A 21 2.93 -11.01 -5.99
N THR A 22 4.19 -11.37 -5.73
CA THR A 22 5.11 -10.56 -4.91
C THR A 22 5.41 -9.20 -5.55
N GLN A 23 5.58 -9.17 -6.87
CA GLN A 23 5.78 -7.91 -7.60
C GLN A 23 4.52 -7.03 -7.53
N LEU A 24 3.33 -7.61 -7.70
CA LEU A 24 2.08 -6.88 -7.55
C LEU A 24 1.90 -6.31 -6.14
N LYS A 25 2.16 -7.12 -5.10
CA LYS A 25 2.08 -6.66 -3.70
C LYS A 25 3.05 -5.52 -3.42
N THR A 26 4.27 -5.63 -3.94
CA THR A 26 5.31 -4.59 -3.75
C THR A 26 4.95 -3.30 -4.50
N GLY A 27 4.47 -3.40 -5.75
CA GLY A 27 3.99 -2.25 -6.51
C GLY A 27 2.78 -1.58 -5.85
N LEU A 28 1.85 -2.39 -5.33
CA LEU A 28 0.70 -1.88 -4.58
C LEU A 28 1.15 -1.15 -3.30
N ARG A 29 2.08 -1.71 -2.52
CA ARG A 29 2.65 -1.04 -1.33
C ARG A 29 3.29 0.30 -1.70
N ARG A 30 4.14 0.35 -2.74
CA ARG A 30 4.76 1.62 -3.17
C ARG A 30 3.72 2.68 -3.54
N ALA A 31 2.70 2.30 -4.30
CA ALA A 31 1.63 3.19 -4.70
C ALA A 31 0.75 3.67 -3.52
N VAL A 32 0.58 2.84 -2.49
CA VAL A 32 -0.10 3.20 -1.24
C VAL A 32 0.73 4.20 -0.43
N LEU A 33 2.02 3.93 -0.24
CA LEU A 33 2.92 4.81 0.52
C LEU A 33 3.08 6.18 -0.14
N SER A 34 3.06 6.25 -1.48
CA SER A 34 3.07 7.49 -2.24
C SER A 34 1.70 8.20 -2.31
N ARG A 35 0.66 7.60 -1.72
CA ARG A 35 -0.72 8.10 -1.71
C ARG A 35 -1.34 8.23 -3.11
N GLN A 36 -0.81 7.53 -4.10
CA GLN A 36 -1.33 7.52 -5.48
C GLN A 36 -2.36 6.40 -5.69
N PHE A 37 -2.47 5.46 -4.75
CA PHE A 37 -3.41 4.36 -4.82
C PHE A 37 -4.05 4.07 -3.46
N VAL A 38 -5.37 3.87 -3.43
CA VAL A 38 -6.13 3.52 -2.23
C VAL A 38 -6.79 2.13 -2.42
N PRO A 39 -6.30 1.08 -1.75
CA PRO A 39 -6.89 -0.25 -1.82
C PRO A 39 -8.28 -0.26 -1.18
N VAL A 40 -9.26 -0.79 -1.91
CA VAL A 40 -10.63 -0.94 -1.42
C VAL A 40 -10.89 -2.42 -1.14
N LEU A 41 -11.15 -2.74 0.13
CA LEU A 41 -11.55 -4.08 0.57
C LEU A 41 -13.03 -4.09 0.92
N VAL A 42 -13.65 -5.27 0.85
CA VAL A 42 -15.07 -5.47 1.17
C VAL A 42 -15.23 -6.45 2.33
N GLY A 43 -16.19 -6.17 3.22
CA GLY A 43 -16.44 -7.00 4.40
C GLY A 43 -17.66 -6.53 5.17
N SER A 44 -18.03 -7.31 6.19
CA SER A 44 -19.10 -6.96 7.14
C SER A 44 -18.61 -7.26 8.55
N ALA A 45 -18.34 -6.21 9.33
CA ALA A 45 -17.94 -6.33 10.72
C ALA A 45 -19.03 -7.01 11.56
N LEU A 46 -20.30 -6.61 11.36
CA LEU A 46 -21.44 -7.19 12.08
C LEU A 46 -21.57 -8.71 11.91
N ARG A 47 -21.21 -9.23 10.73
CA ARG A 47 -21.28 -10.67 10.41
C ARG A 47 -19.92 -11.38 10.49
N ASN A 48 -18.89 -10.70 11.00
CA ASN A 48 -17.52 -11.22 11.07
C ASN A 48 -16.99 -11.77 9.72
N ARG A 49 -17.24 -11.05 8.62
CA ARG A 49 -16.79 -11.43 7.27
C ARG A 49 -15.75 -10.43 6.77
N GLY A 50 -14.62 -10.94 6.27
CA GLY A 50 -13.57 -10.10 5.68
C GLY A 50 -12.61 -9.48 6.70
N VAL A 51 -12.68 -9.86 7.98
CA VAL A 51 -11.79 -9.34 9.03
C VAL A 51 -10.33 -9.74 8.77
N GLN A 52 -10.09 -11.02 8.48
CA GLN A 52 -8.73 -11.53 8.25
C GLN A 52 -8.07 -10.88 7.02
N PRO A 53 -8.72 -10.80 5.84
CA PRO A 53 -8.16 -10.08 4.70
C PRO A 53 -7.84 -8.61 4.97
N VAL A 54 -8.63 -7.92 5.82
CA VAL A 54 -8.35 -6.54 6.22
C VAL A 54 -7.10 -6.47 7.10
N LEU A 55 -6.94 -7.39 8.05
CA LEU A 55 -5.75 -7.46 8.90
C LEU A 55 -4.49 -7.78 8.08
N ASP A 56 -4.58 -8.71 7.13
CA ASP A 56 -3.48 -9.05 6.24
C ASP A 56 -3.10 -7.84 5.37
N ALA A 57 -4.08 -7.12 4.82
CA ALA A 57 -3.85 -5.91 4.03
C ALA A 57 -3.20 -4.77 4.83
N VAL A 58 -3.52 -4.66 6.13
CA VAL A 58 -2.87 -3.71 7.02
C VAL A 58 -1.37 -3.99 7.10
N VAL A 59 -1.00 -5.26 7.28
CA VAL A 59 0.42 -5.67 7.37
C VAL A 59 1.12 -5.48 6.02
N ASP A 60 0.48 -5.90 4.93
CA ASP A 60 1.09 -5.89 3.60
C ASP A 60 1.28 -4.45 3.06
N TYR A 61 0.33 -3.54 3.30
CA TYR A 61 0.27 -2.27 2.55
C TYR A 61 0.44 -0.99 3.39
N LEU A 62 0.20 -1.00 4.70
CA LEU A 62 0.39 0.21 5.52
C LEU A 62 1.87 0.46 5.87
N PRO A 63 2.27 1.74 6.06
CA PRO A 63 3.62 2.07 6.50
C PRO A 63 3.89 1.48 7.88
N ASN A 64 5.11 0.99 8.07
CA ASN A 64 5.64 0.80 9.41
C ASN A 64 6.21 2.13 9.94
N PRO A 65 6.44 2.30 11.25
CA PRO A 65 6.99 3.54 11.80
C PRO A 65 8.36 3.95 11.24
N GLY A 66 9.18 3.02 10.76
CA GLY A 66 10.45 3.33 10.11
C GLY A 66 10.31 3.86 8.67
N ASP A 67 9.14 3.68 8.05
CA ASP A 67 8.88 4.14 6.67
C ASP A 67 8.54 5.64 6.60
N VAL A 68 8.36 6.30 7.75
CA VAL A 68 7.88 7.70 7.83
C VAL A 68 8.79 8.52 8.75
N GLU A 69 9.21 9.68 8.27
CA GLU A 69 9.92 10.66 9.10
C GLU A 69 8.93 11.43 9.98
N TYR A 70 9.19 11.43 11.30
CA TYR A 70 8.41 12.17 12.27
C TYR A 70 9.18 13.41 12.72
N TYR A 71 8.50 14.54 12.75
CA TYR A 71 9.04 15.81 13.24
C TYR A 71 8.29 16.18 14.52
N ALA A 72 9.02 16.56 15.56
CA ALA A 72 8.46 17.11 16.80
C ALA A 72 8.73 18.62 16.85
N LEU A 73 7.78 19.37 17.41
CA LEU A 73 8.01 20.77 17.73
C LEU A 73 8.86 20.84 19.00
N ASP A 74 10.00 21.53 18.93
CA ASP A 74 10.83 21.79 20.09
C ASP A 74 10.33 23.06 20.80
N GLU A 75 9.66 22.87 21.93
CA GLU A 75 9.12 23.96 22.75
C GLU A 75 10.20 24.69 23.58
N SER A 76 11.47 24.24 23.56
CA SER A 76 12.56 24.85 24.34
C SER A 76 13.22 26.08 23.70
N SER A 77 12.70 26.54 22.55
CA SER A 77 13.26 27.64 21.76
C SER A 77 12.60 29.02 21.99
N GLU A 78 11.76 29.18 23.03
CA GLU A 78 11.22 30.49 23.46
C GLU A 78 11.93 31.06 24.69
#